data_AF-A0A938ZTM3-F1
#
_entry.id   AF-A0A938ZTM3-F1
#
_cell.length_a   1.000
_cell.length_b   1.000
_cell.length_c   1.000
_cell.angle_alpha   90.00
_cell.angle_beta   90.00
_cell.angle_gamma   90.00
#
_symmetry.space_group_name_H-M   'P 1'
#
loop_
_entity.id
_entity.type
_entity.pdbx_description
1 polymer ?
#
loop_
_entity_poly.entity_id
_entity_poly.type
_entity_poly.pdbx_seq_one_letter_code
_entity_poly.pdbx_strand_id
1 'polypeptide(L)'
;MTNTTDTSNLSLTNLKVRCDMEELLQKFQPDPQQHPAQFALKKKLQRLWHKYGANLLHCYDIPGLPPDNLKIESLFSNLRRHQRRISGRKSTVELRDFGQYQVLFLAESEEMLLAQIREVPVAEYNTQRRRLAMDEAPRQQKYRLHRHPVSTIQALVDQHTELLTVLESQALEYQLDS
;
A
#
# COMPACT_ATOMS: atom_id res chain seq x y z
N MET A 1 -11.95 -9.22 -50.49
CA MET A 1 -11.13 -9.86 -49.45
C MET A 1 -10.71 -8.81 -48.47
N THR A 2 -11.23 -8.89 -47.25
CA THR A 2 -11.11 -7.93 -46.17
C THR A 2 -9.75 -8.06 -45.51
N ASN A 3 -8.83 -7.14 -45.78
CA ASN A 3 -7.66 -6.96 -44.91
C ASN A 3 -8.10 -6.03 -43.78
N THR A 4 -8.47 -6.66 -42.67
CA THR A 4 -8.62 -6.12 -41.32
C THR A 4 -7.39 -5.28 -41.02
N THR A 5 -7.55 -3.95 -41.08
CA THR A 5 -6.59 -3.00 -40.54
C THR A 5 -6.40 -3.27 -39.07
N ASP A 6 -5.20 -3.74 -38.78
CA ASP A 6 -4.49 -3.74 -37.53
C ASP A 6 -4.68 -2.41 -36.77
N THR A 7 -5.71 -2.34 -35.91
CA THR A 7 -5.93 -1.28 -34.92
C THR A 7 -5.45 -1.71 -33.52
N SER A 8 -4.47 -2.61 -33.46
CA SER A 8 -4.09 -3.34 -32.26
C SER A 8 -3.03 -2.67 -31.39
N ASN A 9 -2.70 -1.39 -31.57
CA ASN A 9 -1.64 -0.75 -30.78
C ASN A 9 -1.67 0.79 -30.75
N LEU A 10 -2.85 1.42 -30.77
CA LEU A 10 -2.93 2.75 -30.16
C LEU A 10 -3.06 2.55 -28.65
N SER A 11 -2.04 2.97 -27.90
CA SER A 11 -2.10 3.13 -26.45
C SER A 11 -3.44 3.76 -26.08
N LEU A 12 -4.33 2.97 -25.46
CA LEU A 12 -5.56 3.51 -24.89
C LEU A 12 -5.14 4.51 -23.83
N THR A 13 -5.42 5.79 -24.06
CA THR A 13 -5.20 6.87 -23.09
C THR A 13 -6.52 7.22 -22.43
N ASN A 14 -6.47 7.77 -21.22
CA ASN A 14 -7.65 8.28 -20.52
C ASN A 14 -8.45 9.24 -21.38
N LEU A 15 -7.77 10.15 -22.07
CA LEU A 15 -8.40 11.12 -22.95
C LEU A 15 -9.23 10.45 -24.05
N LYS A 16 -8.67 9.40 -24.69
CA LYS A 16 -9.34 8.67 -25.76
C LYS A 16 -10.59 7.97 -25.23
N VAL A 17 -10.48 7.25 -24.12
CA VAL A 17 -11.61 6.55 -23.50
C VAL A 17 -12.69 7.53 -23.04
N ARG A 18 -12.29 8.70 -22.54
CA ARG A 18 -13.23 9.75 -22.15
C ARG A 18 -14.05 10.25 -23.34
N CYS A 19 -13.39 10.61 -24.43
CA CYS A 19 -14.05 11.06 -25.65
C CYS A 19 -14.98 9.98 -26.23
N ASP A 20 -14.51 8.73 -26.26
CA ASP A 20 -15.31 7.61 -26.79
C ASP A 20 -16.57 7.36 -25.94
N MET A 21 -16.47 7.48 -24.61
CA MET A 21 -17.63 7.37 -23.74
C MET A 21 -18.60 8.55 -23.86
N GLU A 22 -18.09 9.78 -24.00
CA GLU A 22 -18.94 10.95 -24.24
C GLU A 22 -19.69 10.82 -25.57
N GLU A 23 -19.01 10.38 -26.62
CA GLU A 23 -19.61 10.12 -27.94
C GLU A 23 -20.68 9.02 -27.86
N LEU A 24 -20.41 7.92 -27.14
CA LEU A 24 -21.36 6.83 -26.94
C LEU A 24 -22.62 7.31 -26.19
N LEU A 25 -22.45 8.10 -25.13
CA LEU A 25 -23.56 8.68 -24.37
C LEU A 25 -24.40 9.68 -25.18
N GLN A 26 -23.76 10.40 -26.11
CA GLN A 26 -24.46 11.30 -27.04
C GLN A 26 -25.25 10.54 -28.10
N LYS A 27 -24.65 9.49 -28.70
CA LYS A 27 -25.27 8.65 -29.73
C LYS A 27 -26.44 7.83 -29.18
N PHE A 28 -26.32 7.31 -27.96
CA PHE A 28 -27.37 6.50 -27.35
C PHE A 28 -28.51 7.39 -26.84
N GLN A 29 -29.57 7.59 -27.63
CA GLN A 29 -30.76 8.39 -27.26
C GLN A 29 -32.04 7.55 -27.28
N PRO A 30 -32.26 6.70 -26.25
CA PRO A 30 -33.47 5.89 -26.19
C PRO A 30 -34.71 6.78 -25.95
N ASP A 31 -35.79 6.48 -26.66
CA ASP A 31 -37.09 7.10 -26.44
C ASP A 31 -37.64 6.65 -25.06
N PRO A 32 -37.96 7.59 -24.14
CA PRO A 32 -38.50 7.25 -22.83
C PRO A 32 -39.85 6.53 -22.87
N GLN A 33 -40.66 6.73 -23.92
CA GLN A 33 -41.97 6.10 -24.05
C GLN A 33 -41.87 4.67 -24.61
N GLN A 34 -41.00 4.46 -25.61
CA GLN A 34 -40.84 3.17 -26.26
C GLN A 34 -39.88 2.23 -25.50
N HIS A 35 -38.86 2.80 -24.84
CA HIS A 35 -37.77 2.04 -24.19
C HIS A 35 -37.42 2.59 -22.79
N PRO A 36 -38.33 2.52 -21.81
CA PRO A 36 -38.14 3.13 -20.49
C PRO A 36 -36.93 2.55 -19.72
N ALA A 37 -36.64 1.26 -19.87
CA ALA A 37 -35.49 0.62 -19.24
C ALA A 37 -34.15 1.15 -19.79
N GLN A 38 -34.06 1.35 -21.10
CA GLN A 38 -32.88 1.91 -21.76
C GLN A 38 -32.67 3.37 -21.36
N PHE A 39 -33.75 4.15 -21.27
CA PHE A 39 -33.71 5.52 -20.78
C PHE A 39 -33.23 5.60 -19.33
N ALA A 40 -33.75 4.74 -18.44
CA ALA A 40 -33.30 4.66 -17.05
C ALA A 40 -31.82 4.27 -16.95
N LEU A 41 -31.36 3.31 -17.76
CA LEU A 41 -29.97 2.90 -17.86
C LEU A 41 -29.07 4.08 -18.28
N LYS A 42 -29.41 4.76 -19.38
CA LYS A 42 -28.66 5.95 -19.85
C LYS A 42 -28.54 6.99 -18.75
N LYS A 43 -29.65 7.35 -18.12
CA LYS A 43 -29.69 8.37 -17.07
C LYS A 43 -28.80 7.99 -15.88
N LYS A 44 -28.83 6.71 -15.48
CA LYS A 44 -27.97 6.21 -14.40
C LYS A 44 -26.49 6.19 -14.80
N LEU A 45 -26.19 5.73 -16.02
CA LEU A 45 -24.84 5.68 -16.56
C LEU A 45 -24.23 7.09 -16.67
N GLN A 46 -24.96 8.07 -17.21
CA GLN A 46 -24.52 9.46 -17.27
C GLN A 46 -24.22 10.03 -15.89
N ARG A 47 -25.11 9.80 -14.91
CA ARG A 47 -24.88 10.25 -13.52
C ARG A 47 -23.62 9.65 -12.91
N LEU A 48 -23.41 8.35 -13.08
CA LEU A 48 -22.21 7.66 -12.58
C LEU A 48 -20.96 8.15 -13.30
N TRP A 49 -21.03 8.33 -14.62
CA TRP A 49 -19.94 8.85 -15.44
C TRP A 49 -19.52 10.26 -15.01
N HIS A 50 -20.46 11.18 -14.83
CA HIS A 50 -20.16 12.52 -14.35
C HIS A 50 -19.57 12.55 -12.94
N LYS A 51 -20.00 11.62 -12.07
CA LYS A 51 -19.53 11.56 -10.68
C LYS A 51 -18.16 10.89 -10.52
N TYR A 52 -17.88 9.85 -11.29
CA TYR A 52 -16.72 8.98 -11.07
C TYR A 52 -15.82 8.80 -12.30
N GLY A 53 -16.28 9.16 -13.50
CA GLY A 53 -15.59 8.87 -14.76
C GLY A 53 -14.15 9.38 -14.79
N ALA A 54 -13.92 10.63 -14.38
CA ALA A 54 -12.57 11.21 -14.34
C ALA A 54 -11.57 10.38 -13.50
N ASN A 55 -12.04 9.82 -12.38
CA ASN A 55 -11.20 9.04 -11.45
C ASN A 55 -11.01 7.59 -11.90
N LEU A 56 -11.90 7.05 -12.74
CA LEU A 56 -11.80 5.66 -13.22
C LEU A 56 -10.74 5.49 -14.30
N LEU A 57 -10.45 6.55 -15.06
CA LEU A 57 -9.66 6.43 -16.29
C LEU A 57 -8.14 6.50 -16.08
N HIS A 58 -7.67 6.79 -14.87
CA HIS A 58 -6.23 6.80 -14.56
C HIS A 58 -5.55 5.45 -14.82
N CYS A 59 -6.31 4.35 -14.85
CA CYS A 59 -5.81 3.02 -15.20
C CYS A 59 -5.32 2.89 -16.65
N TYR A 60 -5.69 3.82 -17.53
CA TYR A 60 -5.21 3.87 -18.91
C TYR A 60 -3.90 4.66 -19.05
N ASP A 61 -3.66 5.64 -18.17
CA ASP A 61 -2.45 6.47 -18.23
C ASP A 61 -1.30 5.90 -17.39
N ILE A 62 -1.64 5.21 -16.29
CA ILE A 62 -0.66 4.69 -15.34
C ILE A 62 -0.39 3.20 -15.64
N PRO A 63 0.80 2.84 -16.16
CA PRO A 63 1.13 1.45 -16.42
C PRO A 63 1.11 0.66 -15.10
N GLY A 64 0.46 -0.51 -15.11
CA GLY A 64 0.35 -1.38 -13.94
C GLY A 64 -0.86 -1.10 -13.02
N LEU A 65 -1.60 -0.01 -13.22
CA LEU A 65 -2.84 0.22 -12.47
C LEU A 65 -3.97 -0.66 -13.04
N PRO A 66 -4.65 -1.49 -12.24
CA PRO A 66 -5.64 -2.42 -12.77
C PRO A 66 -6.86 -1.69 -13.36
N PRO A 67 -7.26 -2.00 -14.62
CA PRO A 67 -8.36 -1.30 -15.29
C PRO A 67 -9.75 -1.78 -14.92
N ASP A 68 -9.89 -2.97 -14.34
CA ASP A 68 -11.17 -3.57 -13.99
C ASP A 68 -11.16 -4.17 -12.58
N ASN A 69 -12.36 -4.36 -12.03
CA ASN A 69 -12.54 -4.89 -10.68
C ASN A 69 -11.94 -6.30 -10.52
N LEU A 70 -11.96 -7.13 -11.56
CA LEU A 70 -11.40 -8.50 -11.50
C LEU A 70 -9.89 -8.47 -11.31
N LYS A 71 -9.19 -7.57 -12.00
CA LYS A 71 -7.75 -7.37 -11.85
C LYS A 71 -7.41 -6.74 -10.51
N ILE A 72 -8.23 -5.81 -10.01
CA ILE A 72 -8.09 -5.28 -8.63
C ILE A 72 -8.24 -6.40 -7.61
N GLU A 73 -9.29 -7.22 -7.72
CA GLU A 73 -9.53 -8.35 -6.83
C GLU A 73 -8.42 -9.40 -6.90
N SER A 74 -7.91 -9.68 -8.10
CA SER A 74 -6.77 -10.56 -8.33
C SER A 74 -5.51 -10.02 -7.66
N LEU A 75 -5.18 -8.75 -7.87
CA LEU A 75 -4.04 -8.07 -7.24
C LEU A 75 -4.12 -8.17 -5.71
N PHE A 76 -5.24 -7.79 -5.10
CA PHE A 76 -5.40 -7.87 -3.65
C PHE A 76 -5.41 -9.31 -3.13
N SER A 77 -5.89 -10.27 -3.92
CA SER A 77 -5.84 -11.69 -3.56
C SER A 77 -4.41 -12.23 -3.57
N ASN A 78 -3.59 -11.81 -4.53
CA ASN A 78 -2.18 -12.13 -4.59
C ASN A 78 -1.42 -11.51 -3.42
N LEU A 79 -1.67 -10.23 -3.11
CA LEU A 79 -1.09 -9.56 -1.94
C LEU A 79 -1.46 -10.28 -0.63
N ARG A 80 -2.74 -10.64 -0.42
CA ARG A 80 -3.17 -11.43 0.75
C ARG A 80 -2.49 -12.79 0.82
N ARG A 81 -2.32 -13.47 -0.31
CA ARG A 81 -1.63 -14.77 -0.37
C ARG A 81 -0.16 -14.62 -0.01
N HIS A 82 0.52 -13.63 -0.58
CA HIS A 82 1.93 -13.35 -0.34
C HIS A 82 2.17 -12.98 1.13
N GLN A 83 1.37 -12.06 1.67
CA GLN A 83 1.42 -11.65 3.08
C GLN A 83 1.22 -12.84 4.03
N ARG A 84 0.27 -13.74 3.75
CA ARG A 84 0.07 -14.96 4.54
C ARG A 84 1.26 -15.90 4.48
N ARG A 85 1.91 -16.01 3.31
CA ARG A 85 3.11 -16.85 3.14
C ARG A 85 4.30 -16.32 3.94
N ILE A 86 4.50 -15.00 3.96
CA ILE A 86 5.59 -14.37 4.72
C ILE A 86 5.30 -14.39 6.23
N SER A 87 4.13 -13.91 6.64
CA SER A 87 3.82 -13.72 8.06
C SER A 87 3.30 -14.98 8.76
N GLY A 88 2.84 -15.98 8.02
CA GLY A 88 2.12 -17.15 8.54
C GLY A 88 0.74 -16.83 9.14
N ARG A 89 0.28 -15.58 9.08
CA ARG A 89 -0.94 -15.10 9.74
C ARG A 89 -2.08 -14.88 8.76
N LYS A 90 -3.30 -15.26 9.14
CA LYS A 90 -4.51 -14.98 8.34
C LYS A 90 -4.87 -13.47 8.30
N SER A 91 -4.41 -12.71 9.29
CA SER A 91 -4.67 -11.28 9.43
C SER A 91 -4.19 -10.47 8.22
N THR A 92 -5.00 -9.52 7.77
CA THR A 92 -4.69 -8.58 6.69
C THR A 92 -4.40 -7.16 7.22
N VAL A 93 -4.20 -7.00 8.53
CA VAL A 93 -3.94 -5.69 9.15
C VAL A 93 -2.70 -5.04 8.54
N GLU A 94 -1.63 -5.81 8.32
CA GLU A 94 -0.39 -5.31 7.72
C GLU A 94 -0.59 -4.80 6.29
N LEU A 95 -1.56 -5.35 5.54
CA LEU A 95 -1.89 -4.85 4.19
C LEU A 95 -2.63 -3.52 4.22
N ARG A 96 -3.35 -3.21 5.30
CA ARG A 96 -3.96 -1.88 5.45
C ARG A 96 -2.90 -0.82 5.66
N ASP A 97 -1.88 -1.14 6.44
CA ASP A 97 -0.87 -0.17 6.87
C ASP A 97 0.28 -0.05 5.85
N PHE A 98 0.63 -1.15 5.17
CA PHE A 98 1.77 -1.22 4.23
C PHE A 98 1.39 -1.63 2.79
N GLY A 99 0.11 -1.87 2.49
CA GLY A 99 -0.32 -2.42 1.20
C GLY A 99 0.06 -1.56 0.00
N GLN A 100 0.02 -0.23 0.14
CA GLN A 100 0.44 0.69 -0.92
C GLN A 100 1.90 0.49 -1.34
N TYR A 101 2.80 0.23 -0.38
CA TYR A 101 4.20 -0.04 -0.67
C TYR A 101 4.39 -1.45 -1.24
N GLN A 102 3.63 -2.44 -0.78
CA GLN A 102 3.67 -3.78 -1.36
C GLN A 102 3.22 -3.83 -2.82
N VAL A 103 2.30 -2.94 -3.22
CA VAL A 103 1.93 -2.79 -4.64
C VAL A 103 3.09 -2.21 -5.46
N LEU A 104 3.79 -1.21 -4.93
CA LEU A 104 4.92 -0.56 -5.62
C LEU A 104 6.14 -1.48 -5.76
N PHE A 105 6.40 -2.31 -4.75
CA PHE A 105 7.54 -3.23 -4.71
C PHE A 105 7.11 -4.70 -4.94
N LEU A 106 6.09 -4.90 -5.77
CA LEU A 106 5.72 -6.26 -6.16
C LEU A 106 6.81 -6.81 -7.08
N ALA A 107 7.38 -7.95 -6.71
CA ALA A 107 8.35 -8.67 -7.53
C ALA A 107 7.75 -10.01 -7.98
N GLU A 108 7.74 -10.24 -9.29
CA GLU A 108 7.21 -11.48 -9.89
C GLU A 108 8.26 -12.60 -9.96
N SER A 109 9.55 -12.24 -9.84
CA SER A 109 10.67 -13.17 -9.81
C SER A 109 11.69 -12.82 -8.72
N GLU A 110 12.55 -13.78 -8.38
CA GLU A 110 13.65 -13.57 -7.44
C GLU A 110 14.65 -12.53 -7.98
N GLU A 111 14.95 -12.55 -9.28
CA GLU A 111 15.88 -11.59 -9.87
C GLU A 111 15.36 -10.16 -9.76
N MET A 112 14.06 -9.95 -10.00
CA MET A 112 13.42 -8.65 -9.83
C MET A 112 13.47 -8.18 -8.37
N LEU A 113 13.18 -9.08 -7.43
CA LEU A 113 13.23 -8.76 -6.01
C LEU A 113 14.64 -8.35 -5.59
N LEU A 114 15.65 -9.08 -6.03
CA LEU A 114 17.05 -8.77 -5.75
C LEU A 114 17.47 -7.44 -6.36
N ALA A 115 17.02 -7.12 -7.57
CA ALA A 115 17.27 -5.82 -8.20
C ALA A 115 16.68 -4.68 -7.37
N GLN A 116 15.40 -4.79 -6.97
CA GLN A 116 14.72 -3.79 -6.14
C GLN A 116 15.40 -3.61 -4.77
N ILE A 117 15.82 -4.69 -4.11
CA ILE A 117 16.53 -4.60 -2.82
C ILE A 117 17.87 -3.88 -2.98
N ARG A 118 18.58 -4.10 -4.09
CA ARG A 118 19.88 -3.48 -4.38
C ARG A 118 19.80 -1.98 -4.64
N GLU A 119 18.65 -1.45 -5.04
CA GLU A 119 18.45 -0.02 -5.23
C GLU A 119 18.54 0.76 -3.92
N VAL A 120 18.30 0.11 -2.78
CA VAL A 120 18.32 0.76 -1.46
C VAL A 120 19.74 0.74 -0.89
N PRO A 121 20.39 1.90 -0.68
CA PRO A 121 21.70 1.94 -0.04
C PRO A 121 21.64 1.37 1.38
N VAL A 122 22.55 0.45 1.71
CA VAL A 122 22.58 -0.23 3.02
C VAL A 122 22.69 0.77 4.19
N ALA A 123 23.39 1.89 4.00
CA ALA A 123 23.50 2.95 4.99
C ALA A 123 22.15 3.62 5.31
N GLU A 124 21.32 3.87 4.28
CA GLU A 124 19.99 4.45 4.43
C GLU A 124 19.05 3.45 5.09
N TYR A 125 19.06 2.20 4.65
CA TYR A 125 18.31 1.11 5.26
C TYR A 125 18.59 1.02 6.77
N ASN A 126 19.87 1.00 7.15
CA ASN A 126 20.28 0.92 8.56
C ASN A 126 19.81 2.14 9.35
N THR A 127 19.87 3.34 8.76
CA THR A 127 19.38 4.57 9.40
C THR A 127 17.88 4.50 9.67
N GLN A 128 17.09 4.11 8.67
CA GLN A 128 15.64 3.97 8.84
C GLN A 128 15.28 2.83 9.79
N ARG A 129 16.03 1.73 9.78
CA ARG A 129 15.82 0.61 10.70
C ARG A 129 16.02 1.02 12.16
N ARG A 130 17.03 1.85 12.44
CA ARG A 130 17.23 2.42 13.80
C ARG A 130 16.08 3.33 14.19
N ARG A 131 15.66 4.24 13.30
CA ARG A 131 14.51 5.13 13.57
C ARG A 131 13.24 4.34 13.89
N LEU A 132 12.92 3.35 13.07
CA LEU A 132 11.77 2.47 13.30
C LEU A 132 11.88 1.72 14.64
N ALA A 133 13.07 1.22 15.00
CA ALA A 133 13.27 0.57 16.30
C ALA A 133 13.02 1.53 17.47
N MET A 134 13.44 2.80 17.36
CA MET A 134 13.16 3.82 18.37
C MET A 134 11.65 4.12 18.46
N ASP A 135 10.96 4.24 17.34
CA ASP A 135 9.51 4.50 17.29
C ASP A 135 8.67 3.32 17.80
N GLU A 136 9.16 2.09 17.60
CA GLU A 136 8.51 0.87 18.07
C GLU A 136 8.79 0.56 19.55
N ALA A 137 9.91 1.06 20.10
CA ALA A 137 10.35 0.74 21.46
C ALA A 137 9.25 0.93 22.54
N PRO A 138 8.44 2.02 22.55
CA PRO A 138 7.37 2.18 23.52
C PRO A 138 6.29 1.09 23.41
N ARG A 139 5.92 0.72 22.17
CA ARG A 139 4.91 -0.32 21.92
C ARG A 139 5.44 -1.70 22.34
N GLN A 140 6.70 -1.98 22.03
CA GLN A 140 7.36 -3.22 22.43
C GLN A 140 7.46 -3.31 23.95
N GLN A 141 7.80 -2.22 24.64
CA GLN A 141 7.86 -2.18 26.10
C GLN A 141 6.50 -2.47 26.73
N LYS A 142 5.44 -1.81 26.24
CA LYS A 142 4.06 -2.08 26.70
C LYS A 142 3.66 -3.53 26.46
N TYR A 143 3.99 -4.07 25.27
CA TYR A 143 3.71 -5.47 24.96
C TYR A 143 4.44 -6.44 25.89
N ARG A 144 5.72 -6.20 26.18
CA ARG A 144 6.54 -7.01 27.10
C ARG A 144 5.97 -6.97 28.52
N LEU A 145 5.58 -5.79 29.01
CA LEU A 145 4.91 -5.65 30.31
C LEU A 145 3.63 -6.48 30.39
N HIS A 146 2.81 -6.50 29.33
CA HIS A 146 1.58 -7.28 29.35
C HIS A 146 1.81 -8.79 29.20
N ARG A 147 2.79 -9.22 28.41
CA ARG A 147 2.98 -10.64 28.07
C ARG A 147 3.97 -11.36 28.97
N HIS A 148 4.95 -10.63 29.50
CA HIS A 148 6.05 -11.14 30.33
C HIS A 148 6.32 -10.18 31.51
N PRO A 149 5.34 -9.93 32.40
CA PRO A 149 5.43 -8.88 33.40
C PRO A 149 6.61 -9.05 34.37
N VAL A 150 6.81 -10.26 34.89
CA VAL A 150 7.84 -10.53 35.92
C VAL A 150 9.24 -10.26 35.39
N SER A 151 9.61 -10.83 34.23
CA SER A 151 10.95 -10.62 33.65
C SER A 151 11.15 -9.18 33.19
N THR A 152 10.09 -8.52 32.70
CA THR A 152 10.18 -7.12 32.27
C THR A 152 10.37 -6.19 33.45
N ILE A 153 9.68 -6.42 34.57
CA ILE A 153 9.84 -5.62 35.79
C ILE A 153 11.24 -5.84 36.38
N GLN A 154 11.72 -7.09 36.46
CA GLN A 154 13.06 -7.36 36.96
C GLN A 154 14.13 -6.64 36.13
N ALA A 155 14.06 -6.72 34.80
CA ALA A 155 14.98 -6.01 33.93
C ALA A 155 14.94 -4.48 34.11
N LEU A 156 13.78 -3.90 34.44
CA LEU A 156 13.67 -2.46 34.75
C LEU A 156 14.33 -2.11 36.09
N VAL A 157 14.20 -2.98 37.10
CA VAL A 157 14.88 -2.81 38.39
C VAL A 157 16.39 -2.90 38.22
N ASP A 158 16.87 -3.86 37.43
CA ASP A 158 18.30 -4.04 37.15
C ASP A 158 18.85 -2.79 36.43
N GLN A 159 18.17 -2.31 35.39
CA GLN A 159 18.53 -1.07 34.68
C GLN A 159 18.53 0.16 35.60
N HIS A 160 17.56 0.27 36.51
CA HIS A 160 17.52 1.38 37.46
C HIS A 160 18.73 1.34 38.41
N THR A 161 19.09 0.14 38.87
CA THR A 161 20.24 -0.07 39.75
C THR A 161 21.55 0.30 39.04
N GLU A 162 21.72 -0.12 37.78
CA GLU A 162 22.88 0.26 36.96
C GLU A 162 22.97 1.78 36.72
N LEU A 163 21.83 2.46 36.53
CA LEU A 163 21.82 3.92 36.38
C LEU A 163 22.26 4.61 37.67
N LEU A 164 21.82 4.13 38.84
CA LEU A 164 22.25 4.68 40.12
C LEU A 164 23.75 4.51 40.33
N THR A 165 24.32 3.35 40.03
CA THR A 165 25.77 3.13 40.20
C THR A 165 26.60 4.02 39.28
N VAL A 166 26.18 4.24 38.04
CA VAL A 166 26.86 5.16 37.11
C VAL A 166 26.78 6.60 37.63
N LEU A 167 25.63 7.05 38.10
CA LEU A 167 25.45 8.40 38.65
C LEU A 167 26.28 8.61 39.92
N GLU A 168 26.35 7.61 40.80
CA GLU A 168 27.18 7.65 42.00
C GLU A 168 28.67 7.71 41.64
N SER A 169 29.13 6.93 40.65
CA SER A 169 30.52 7.00 40.18
C SER A 169 30.86 8.36 39.57
N GLN A 170 29.96 8.94 38.78
CA GLN A 170 30.16 10.27 38.19
C GLN A 170 30.20 11.35 39.27
N ALA A 171 29.31 11.29 40.26
CA ALA A 171 29.28 12.24 41.38
C ALA A 171 30.58 12.20 42.22
N LEU A 172 31.17 11.03 42.41
CA LEU A 172 32.45 10.85 43.09
C LEU A 172 33.63 11.41 42.26
N GLU A 173 33.64 11.24 40.94
CA GLU A 173 34.65 11.84 40.05
C GLU A 173 34.59 13.38 40.10
N TYR A 174 33.40 13.98 40.07
CA TYR A 174 33.24 15.44 40.18
C TYR A 174 33.68 16.02 41.55
N GLN A 175 33.66 15.22 42.62
CA GLN A 175 34.11 15.64 43.96
C GLN A 175 35.63 15.57 44.17
N LEU A 176 36.35 14.82 43.33
CA LEU A 176 37.82 14.70 43.40
C LEU A 176 38.56 15.73 42.53
N ASP A 177 37.87 16.29 41.54
CA ASP A 177 38.38 17.32 40.62
C ASP A 177 38.06 18.77 41.04
N SER A 178 37.44 18.99 42.21
CA SER A 178 37.24 20.32 42.87
C SER A 178 38.10 20.48 44.10
#